data_AF-A0AAC9TV73-F1
#
_entry.id   AF-A0AAC9TV73-F1
#
_cell.length_a   1.000
_cell.length_b   1.000
_cell.length_c   1.000
_cell.angle_alpha   90.00
_cell.angle_beta   90.00
_cell.angle_gamma   90.00
#
_symmetry.space_group_name_H-M   'P 1'
#
loop_
_entity.id
_entity.type
_entity.pdbx_description
1 polymer ?
#
loop_
_entity_poly.entity_id
_entity_poly.type
_entity_poly.pdbx_seq_one_letter_code
_entity_poly.pdbx_strand_id
1 'polypeptide(L)'
;MKKIMIIALLIFNIYNLYADENFIINDDSIKVLTDAGIDVSLEKKYTINSIIKRYLKDVRKILAELNEINTKINDEFKKEDINLDNIKKLIFEKKEKEADFDYTIMSCDLDILSLFSENEIKRIKYYIIFKK
;
A
#
# COMPACT_ATOMS: atom_id res chain seq x y z
N MET A 1 -15.29 15.36 9.16
CA MET A 1 -14.34 14.32 9.62
C MET A 1 -13.41 14.00 8.45
N LYS A 2 -12.20 14.55 8.45
CA LYS A 2 -11.21 14.34 7.38
C LYS A 2 -10.54 13.00 7.63
N LYS A 3 -10.85 11.97 6.81
CA LYS A 3 -10.15 10.69 6.84
C LYS A 3 -8.68 10.99 6.52
N ILE A 4 -7.81 10.85 7.51
CA ILE A 4 -6.40 11.13 7.32
C ILE A 4 -5.80 9.91 6.62
N MET A 5 -5.66 10.01 5.30
CA MET A 5 -4.94 9.07 4.44
C MET A 5 -3.43 9.29 4.66
N ILE A 6 -2.95 8.95 5.86
CA ILE A 6 -1.61 9.31 6.38
C ILE A 6 -0.48 8.57 5.63
N ILE A 7 -0.78 7.54 4.85
CA ILE A 7 0.26 6.74 4.17
C ILE A 7 0.05 6.68 2.65
N ALA A 8 -0.63 7.67 2.08
CA ALA A 8 -0.82 7.77 0.62
C ALA A 8 0.44 8.13 -0.19
N LEU A 9 1.55 8.47 0.46
CA LEU A 9 2.73 9.03 -0.22
C LEU A 9 3.73 7.99 -0.71
N LEU A 10 3.63 6.74 -0.25
CA LEU A 10 4.24 5.61 -0.97
C LEU A 10 3.35 5.19 -2.16
N ILE A 11 2.04 5.48 -2.10
CA ILE A 11 0.97 4.86 -2.91
C ILE A 11 0.92 5.30 -4.38
N PHE A 12 1.40 6.51 -4.72
CA PHE A 12 1.34 6.95 -6.13
C PHE A 12 2.25 6.14 -7.07
N ASN A 13 3.11 5.27 -6.55
CA ASN A 13 3.84 4.28 -7.34
C ASN A 13 3.64 2.82 -6.88
N ILE A 14 2.77 2.54 -5.88
CA ILE A 14 2.58 1.19 -5.31
C ILE A 14 2.11 0.16 -6.33
N TYR A 15 1.24 0.55 -7.28
CA TYR A 15 0.82 -0.38 -8.34
C TYR A 15 2.01 -0.91 -9.16
N ASN A 16 3.00 -0.05 -9.47
CA ASN A 16 4.24 -0.47 -10.14
C ASN A 16 5.22 -1.15 -9.16
N LEU A 17 5.27 -0.68 -7.92
CA LEU A 17 6.17 -1.17 -6.87
C LEU A 17 5.89 -2.63 -6.48
N TYR A 18 4.62 -3.03 -6.44
CA TYR A 18 4.19 -4.37 -6.00
C TYR A 18 3.96 -5.34 -7.17
N ALA A 19 3.92 -4.84 -8.41
CA ALA A 19 3.84 -5.64 -9.62
C ALA A 19 5.19 -6.27 -10.02
N ASP A 20 6.32 -5.71 -9.59
CA ASP A 20 7.66 -6.24 -9.92
C ASP A 20 8.12 -7.30 -8.89
N GLU A 21 8.42 -8.51 -9.36
CA GLU A 21 8.99 -9.61 -8.57
C GLU A 21 10.35 -9.28 -7.95
N ASN A 22 11.05 -8.31 -8.53
CA ASN A 22 12.40 -7.92 -8.15
C ASN A 22 12.46 -6.60 -7.39
N PHE A 23 11.34 -6.10 -6.83
CA PHE A 23 11.36 -4.85 -6.09
C PHE A 23 12.32 -4.93 -4.88
N ILE A 24 13.36 -4.09 -4.91
CA ILE A 24 14.35 -3.92 -3.84
C ILE A 24 14.17 -2.51 -3.30
N ILE A 25 13.96 -2.37 -1.99
CA ILE A 25 13.99 -1.07 -1.32
C ILE A 25 15.40 -0.51 -1.48
N ASN A 26 15.50 0.57 -2.25
CA ASN A 26 16.70 1.36 -2.43
C ASN A 26 16.68 2.61 -1.54
N ASP A 27 17.72 3.44 -1.61
CA ASP A 27 17.84 4.64 -0.79
C ASP A 27 16.70 5.65 -1.03
N ASP A 28 16.14 5.69 -2.25
CA ASP A 28 14.97 6.51 -2.56
C ASP A 28 13.70 6.02 -1.84
N SER A 29 13.56 4.71 -1.67
CA SER A 29 12.42 4.08 -1.00
C SER A 29 12.39 4.36 0.51
N ILE A 30 13.54 4.61 1.13
CA ILE A 30 13.65 4.99 2.55
C ILE A 30 13.87 6.49 2.77
N LYS A 31 13.81 7.29 1.70
CA LYS A 31 14.11 8.72 1.74
C LYS A 31 13.27 9.47 2.78
N VAL A 32 12.02 9.06 2.98
CA VAL A 32 11.14 9.63 4.02
C VAL A 32 11.73 9.44 5.43
N LEU A 33 12.40 8.33 5.69
CA LEU A 33 13.07 8.06 6.96
C LEU A 33 14.33 8.92 7.09
N THR A 34 15.15 8.99 6.04
CA THR A 34 16.38 9.79 6.06
C THR A 34 16.09 11.29 6.16
N ASP A 35 15.05 11.79 5.49
CA ASP A 35 14.63 13.20 5.53
C ASP A 35 14.00 13.57 6.89
N ALA A 36 13.38 12.60 7.58
CA ALA A 36 12.98 12.73 8.98
C ALA A 36 14.21 12.74 9.95
N GLY A 37 15.41 12.56 9.41
CA GLY A 37 16.70 12.47 10.10
C GLY A 37 16.85 11.19 10.91
N ILE A 38 16.21 10.11 10.45
CA ILE A 38 16.39 8.76 10.99
C ILE A 38 17.56 8.13 10.28
N ASP A 39 18.54 7.66 11.05
CA ASP A 39 19.63 6.85 10.50
C ASP A 39 19.15 5.40 10.32
N VAL A 40 19.30 4.88 9.10
CA VAL A 40 18.85 3.53 8.76
C VAL A 40 20.07 2.70 8.41
N SER A 41 20.54 1.94 9.40
CA SER A 41 21.65 0.99 9.23
C SER A 41 21.33 -0.05 8.15
N LEU A 42 22.39 -0.63 7.56
CA LEU A 42 22.25 -1.68 6.55
C LEU A 42 21.43 -2.88 7.05
N GLU A 43 21.64 -3.31 8.29
CA GLU A 43 20.86 -4.36 8.94
C GLU A 43 19.36 -3.99 9.02
N LYS A 44 19.05 -2.74 9.42
CA LYS A 44 17.67 -2.27 9.48
C LYS A 44 17.04 -2.24 8.08
N LYS A 45 17.78 -1.84 7.04
CA LYS A 45 17.32 -1.92 5.63
C LYS A 45 16.98 -3.36 5.22
N TYR A 46 17.79 -4.35 5.61
CA TYR A 46 17.50 -5.76 5.32
C TYR A 46 16.23 -6.24 6.04
N THR A 47 16.03 -5.86 7.30
CA THR A 47 14.83 -6.22 8.06
C THR A 47 13.57 -5.60 7.46
N ILE A 48 13.62 -4.32 7.08
CA ILE A 48 12.50 -3.64 6.38
C ILE A 48 12.18 -4.38 5.08
N ASN A 49 13.19 -4.71 4.26
CA ASN A 49 13.00 -5.49 3.03
C ASN A 49 12.31 -6.84 3.29
N SER A 50 12.71 -7.55 4.35
CA SER A 50 12.10 -8.83 4.73
C SER A 50 10.63 -8.68 5.10
N ILE A 51 10.28 -7.64 5.87
CA ILE A 51 8.89 -7.31 6.22
C ILE A 51 8.07 -7.03 4.96
N ILE A 52 8.54 -6.15 4.07
CA ILE A 52 7.82 -5.83 2.83
C ILE A 52 7.59 -7.10 1.99
N LYS A 53 8.62 -7.93 1.83
CA LYS A 53 8.50 -9.19 1.07
C LYS A 53 7.44 -10.14 1.63
N ARG A 54 7.24 -10.17 2.95
CA ARG A 54 6.18 -10.97 3.58
C ARG A 54 4.78 -10.51 3.14
N TYR A 55 4.54 -9.19 3.14
CA TYR A 55 3.24 -8.62 2.74
C TYR A 55 3.03 -8.57 1.23
N LEU A 56 4.11 -8.52 0.44
CA LEU A 56 4.08 -8.44 -1.02
C LEU A 56 3.25 -9.55 -1.67
N LYS A 57 3.29 -10.77 -1.11
CA LYS A 57 2.50 -11.90 -1.60
C LYS A 57 1.00 -11.63 -1.51
N ASP A 58 0.54 -11.14 -0.36
CA ASP A 58 -0.87 -10.88 -0.12
C ASP A 58 -1.35 -9.66 -0.91
N VAL A 59 -0.51 -8.62 -0.99
CA VAL A 59 -0.79 -7.44 -1.82
C VAL A 59 -0.98 -7.84 -3.29
N ARG A 60 -0.09 -8.67 -3.85
CA ARG A 60 -0.22 -9.15 -5.23
C ARG A 60 -1.51 -9.91 -5.47
N LYS A 61 -1.89 -10.78 -4.52
CA LYS A 61 -3.14 -11.52 -4.60
C LYS A 61 -4.34 -10.57 -4.63
N ILE A 62 -4.38 -9.58 -3.73
CA ILE A 62 -5.47 -8.60 -3.67
C ILE A 62 -5.52 -7.76 -4.96
N LEU A 63 -4.37 -7.34 -5.50
CA LEU A 63 -4.31 -6.60 -6.76
C LEU A 63 -4.81 -7.43 -7.96
N ALA A 64 -4.49 -8.72 -8.00
CA ALA A 64 -5.01 -9.62 -9.03
C ALA A 64 -6.54 -9.77 -8.94
N GLU A 65 -7.07 -9.95 -7.73
CA GLU A 65 -8.53 -10.01 -7.47
C GLU A 65 -9.22 -8.70 -7.87
N LEU A 66 -8.65 -7.53 -7.53
CA LEU A 66 -9.16 -6.22 -7.96
C LEU A 66 -9.19 -6.06 -9.48
N ASN A 67 -8.15 -6.52 -10.17
CA ASN A 67 -8.09 -6.48 -11.64
C ASN A 67 -9.13 -7.40 -12.28
N GLU A 68 -9.35 -8.58 -11.70
CA GLU A 68 -10.40 -9.49 -12.14
C GLU A 68 -11.79 -8.86 -11.99
N ILE A 69 -12.07 -8.24 -10.83
CA ILE A 69 -13.34 -7.54 -10.59
C ILE A 69 -13.53 -6.37 -11.59
N ASN A 70 -12.49 -5.57 -11.83
CA ASN A 70 -12.53 -4.51 -12.84
C ASN A 70 -12.85 -5.05 -14.24
N THR A 71 -12.27 -6.19 -14.60
CA THR A 71 -12.52 -6.85 -15.88
C THR A 71 -13.99 -7.29 -15.97
N LYS A 72 -14.53 -7.93 -14.93
CA LYS A 72 -15.95 -8.32 -14.85
C LYS A 72 -16.89 -7.12 -14.97
N ILE A 73 -16.58 -6.00 -14.31
CA ILE A 73 -17.36 -4.75 -14.43
C ILE A 73 -17.35 -4.26 -15.87
N ASN A 74 -16.16 -4.18 -16.49
CA ASN A 74 -16.02 -3.71 -17.87
C ASN A 74 -16.76 -4.62 -18.86
N ASP A 75 -16.73 -5.93 -18.65
CA ASP A 75 -17.41 -6.89 -19.53
C ASP A 75 -18.93 -6.79 -19.40
N GLU A 76 -19.46 -6.49 -18.21
CA GLU A 76 -20.89 -6.21 -18.03
C GLU A 76 -21.32 -4.95 -18.79
N PHE A 77 -20.50 -3.89 -18.77
CA PHE A 77 -20.77 -2.66 -19.52
C PHE A 77 -20.69 -2.81 -21.04
N LYS A 78 -20.06 -3.87 -21.56
CA LYS A 78 -19.99 -4.15 -23.00
C LYS A 78 -21.20 -4.92 -23.54
N LYS A 79 -22.06 -5.46 -22.67
CA LYS A 79 -23.24 -6.23 -23.09
C LYS A 79 -24.31 -5.31 -23.68
N GLU A 80 -25.10 -5.84 -24.61
CA GLU A 80 -26.25 -5.12 -25.18
C GLU A 80 -27.33 -4.83 -24.12
N ASP A 81 -27.57 -5.79 -23.22
CA ASP A 81 -28.44 -5.62 -22.05
C ASP A 81 -27.60 -5.59 -20.76
N ILE A 82 -27.50 -4.41 -20.15
CA ILE A 82 -26.60 -4.14 -19.02
C ILE A 82 -27.30 -4.50 -17.71
N ASN A 83 -26.73 -5.43 -16.94
CA ASN A 83 -27.26 -5.77 -15.62
C ASN A 83 -26.68 -4.86 -14.52
N LEU A 84 -27.39 -3.77 -14.20
CA LEU A 84 -26.98 -2.80 -13.17
C LEU A 84 -26.88 -3.41 -11.76
N ASP A 85 -27.71 -4.41 -11.43
CA ASP A 85 -27.65 -5.08 -10.13
C ASP A 85 -26.36 -5.90 -9.97
N ASN A 86 -25.91 -6.54 -11.06
CA ASN A 86 -24.63 -7.24 -11.10
C ASN A 86 -23.46 -6.27 -10.93
N ILE A 87 -23.48 -5.14 -11.65
CA ILE A 87 -22.46 -4.09 -11.52
C ILE A 87 -22.39 -3.57 -10.09
N LYS A 88 -23.53 -3.32 -9.45
CA LYS A 88 -23.58 -2.84 -8.07
C LYS A 88 -22.95 -3.84 -7.08
N LYS A 89 -23.18 -5.15 -7.28
CA LYS A 89 -22.53 -6.21 -6.48
C LYS A 89 -21.01 -6.22 -6.69
N LEU A 90 -20.56 -6.16 -7.94
CA LEU A 90 -19.13 -6.12 -8.27
C LEU A 90 -18.42 -4.87 -7.71
N ILE A 91 -19.09 -3.71 -7.73
CA ILE A 91 -18.56 -2.50 -7.10
C ILE A 91 -18.41 -2.68 -5.58
N PHE A 92 -19.38 -3.33 -4.93
CA PHE A 92 -19.30 -3.60 -3.50
C PHE A 92 -18.14 -4.55 -3.18
N GLU A 93 -18.01 -5.65 -3.91
CA GLU A 93 -16.89 -6.59 -3.78
C GLU A 93 -15.54 -5.88 -3.99
N LYS A 94 -15.45 -5.02 -5.01
CA LYS A 94 -14.26 -4.18 -5.24
C LYS A 94 -13.93 -3.31 -4.02
N LYS A 95 -14.93 -2.71 -3.37
CA LYS A 95 -14.72 -1.88 -2.18
C LYS A 95 -14.23 -2.66 -0.98
N GLU A 96 -14.71 -3.89 -0.79
CA GLU A 96 -14.18 -4.78 0.25
C GLU A 96 -12.71 -5.11 -0.01
N LYS A 97 -12.34 -5.40 -1.27
CA LYS A 97 -10.95 -5.68 -1.65
C LYS A 97 -10.01 -4.48 -1.55
N GLU A 98 -10.49 -3.28 -1.87
CA GLU A 98 -9.75 -2.04 -1.62
C GLU A 98 -9.50 -1.83 -0.11
N ALA A 99 -10.45 -2.19 0.74
CA ALA A 99 -10.26 -2.13 2.19
C ALA A 99 -9.25 -3.18 2.71
N ASP A 100 -9.28 -4.40 2.16
CA ASP A 100 -8.28 -5.45 2.46
C ASP A 100 -6.87 -4.98 2.06
N PHE A 101 -6.76 -4.31 0.91
CA PHE A 101 -5.51 -3.73 0.45
C PHE A 101 -4.98 -2.67 1.41
N ASP A 102 -5.82 -1.69 1.77
CA ASP A 102 -5.47 -0.62 2.71
C ASP A 102 -5.02 -1.20 4.07
N TYR A 103 -5.77 -2.18 4.59
CA TYR A 103 -5.41 -2.88 5.83
C TYR A 103 -4.04 -3.56 5.75
N THR A 104 -3.76 -4.23 4.64
CA THR A 104 -2.49 -4.95 4.41
C THR A 104 -1.30 -3.98 4.39
N ILE A 105 -1.43 -2.87 3.67
CA ILE A 105 -0.39 -1.83 3.61
C ILE A 105 -0.17 -1.20 4.98
N MET A 106 -1.25 -0.82 5.68
CA MET A 106 -1.14 -0.24 7.02
C MET A 106 -0.50 -1.20 8.03
N SER A 107 -0.79 -2.50 7.93
CA SER A 107 -0.16 -3.53 8.77
C SER A 107 1.34 -3.65 8.49
N CYS A 108 1.74 -3.62 7.22
CA CYS A 108 3.14 -3.57 6.82
C CYS A 108 3.85 -2.33 7.38
N ASP A 109 3.22 -1.15 7.30
CA ASP A 109 3.77 0.09 7.84
C ASP A 109 3.95 0.04 9.36
N LEU A 110 2.98 -0.54 10.09
CA LEU A 110 3.08 -0.72 11.54
C LEU A 110 4.22 -1.67 11.92
N ASP A 111 4.40 -2.77 11.19
CA ASP A 111 5.53 -3.68 11.39
C ASP A 111 6.87 -2.99 11.13
N ILE A 112 6.96 -2.14 10.10
CA ILE A 112 8.16 -1.34 9.83
C ILE A 112 8.40 -0.33 10.95
N LEU A 113 7.36 0.39 11.38
CA LEU A 113 7.46 1.37 12.46
C LEU A 113 7.90 0.74 13.79
N SER A 114 7.60 -0.53 14.02
CA SER A 114 8.04 -1.28 15.22
C SER A 114 9.56 -1.41 15.33
N LEU A 115 10.32 -1.19 14.23
CA LEU A 115 11.78 -1.20 14.21
C LEU A 115 12.42 0.10 14.74
N PHE A 116 11.60 1.07 15.13
CA PHE A 116 12.04 2.40 15.55
C PHE A 116 11.59 2.69 16.98
N SER A 117 12.40 3.47 17.69
CA SER A 117 12.04 3.98 19.01
C SER A 117 10.87 4.98 18.93
N GLU A 118 10.18 5.20 20.04
CA GLU A 118 9.07 6.16 20.08
C GLU A 118 9.46 7.57 19.63
N ASN A 119 10.69 8.01 19.93
CA ASN A 119 11.20 9.31 19.52
C ASN A 119 11.42 9.36 18.00
N GLU A 120 11.95 8.30 17.41
CA GLU A 120 12.08 8.18 15.95
C GLU A 120 10.71 8.15 15.28
N ILE A 121 9.75 7.40 15.82
CA ILE A 121 8.36 7.36 15.31
C ILE A 121 7.73 8.75 15.36
N LYS A 122 7.92 9.52 16.44
CA LYS A 122 7.42 10.91 16.53
C LYS A 122 8.01 11.80 15.43
N ARG A 123 9.30 11.66 15.14
CA ARG A 123 9.99 12.42 14.07
C ARG A 123 9.48 12.04 12.69
N ILE A 124 9.32 10.75 12.41
CA ILE A 124 8.74 10.23 11.17
C ILE A 124 7.32 10.79 10.98
N LYS A 125 6.47 10.68 12.01
CA LYS A 125 5.10 11.22 11.98
C LYS A 125 5.07 12.73 11.72
N TYR A 126 5.93 13.49 12.40
CA TYR A 126 6.01 14.94 12.22
C TYR A 126 6.41 15.30 10.79
N TYR A 127 7.40 14.62 10.22
CA TYR A 127 7.84 14.82 8.84
C TYR A 127 6.69 14.58 7.85
N ILE A 128 5.98 13.46 7.99
CA ILE A 128 4.85 13.10 7.11
C ILE A 128 3.69 14.11 7.19
N ILE A 129 3.38 14.62 8.39
CA ILE A 129 2.23 15.51 8.60
C ILE A 129 2.53 16.94 8.18
N PHE A 130 3.72 17.47 8.50
CA PHE A 130 3.99 18.91 8.45
C PHE A 130 5.02 19.34 7.41
N LYS A 131 5.83 18.42 6.87
CA LYS A 131 7.00 18.76 6.06
C LYS A 131 6.92 18.29 4.61
N LYS A 132 5.69 18.15 4.08
CA LYS A 132 5.47 18.04 2.63
C LYS A 132 6.06 19.24 1.90
#